data_AF-A0A1Q7VWN5-F1
#
_entry.id   AF-A0A1Q7VWN5-F1
#
_cell.length_a   1.000
_cell.length_b   1.000
_cell.length_c   1.000
_cell.angle_alpha   90.00
_cell.angle_beta   90.00
_cell.angle_gamma   90.00
#
_symmetry.space_group_name_H-M   'P 1'
#
loop_
_entity.id
_entity.type
_entity.pdbx_description
1 polymer ?
#
loop_
_entity_poly.entity_id
_entity_poly.type
_entity_poly.pdbx_seq_one_letter_code
_entity_poly.pdbx_strand_id
1 'polypeptide(L)'
;MIELSERCKRMVEVPPPGFALPGLRGGPLIVTDDGGGVARQVVSRLAAAGIAAHLHPTVPSDAYGVIHLGGLHVAPADDTVARTLAGRSGGVFVTVQDTGGRSPGLAGPAAPDWPAVKAIDCERGNRTSAAIADAIVRELLRGGSTDVGLRADGTRTTVATGTERSTGELQLDAATHPYLADHDLGGTPVVPVALVLEWFAAAALAWLPEPGSAVIRDLSVLRKIGLDRYGNGGNRVTVQGNPADPARLKLELLGARDARHYRATASREAGLRPAEWTVPPDLAPVPPDVYDGRVLFHGPRFQAIREVHGIGAGGAAAVLTGVADLGWPGGTWHTDPAALDGGLQLAVLWARQRLGRATLPMGVREYRTHRIGGFDGPTRCVVRAGGVWSDAAECDIGFLGADGTVRAELFGVSLIARPA
;
A
#
# COMPACT_ATOMS: atom_id res chain seq x y z
N MET A 1 36.41 22.33 13.06
CA MET A 1 35.94 21.57 11.88
C MET A 1 35.59 20.19 12.37
N ILE A 2 34.31 19.90 12.53
CA ILE A 2 33.82 18.57 12.88
C ILE A 2 33.50 17.92 11.53
N GLU A 3 34.27 16.90 11.15
CA GLU A 3 33.92 16.02 10.05
C GLU A 3 32.53 15.45 10.35
N LEU A 4 31.54 15.86 9.55
CA LEU A 4 30.27 15.18 9.44
C LEU A 4 30.58 13.80 8.90
N SER A 5 30.66 12.80 9.79
CA SER A 5 30.72 11.40 9.38
C SER A 5 29.53 11.16 8.47
N GLU A 6 29.78 10.90 7.19
CA GLU A 6 28.80 10.26 6.32
C GLU A 6 28.36 8.99 7.04
N ARG A 7 27.16 9.02 7.65
CA ARG A 7 26.50 7.80 8.08
C ARG A 7 26.45 6.92 6.84
N CYS A 8 27.22 5.84 6.84
CA CYS A 8 27.21 4.84 5.79
C CYS A 8 25.74 4.51 5.48
N LYS A 9 25.27 4.93 4.29
CA LYS A 9 23.90 4.74 3.83
C LYS A 9 23.68 3.23 3.71
N ARG A 10 23.07 2.61 4.72
CA ARG A 10 22.77 1.18 4.71
C ARG A 10 21.67 0.93 3.68
N MET A 11 22.00 0.20 2.62
CA MET A 11 21.01 -0.34 1.69
C MET A 11 20.29 -1.51 2.34
N VAL A 12 18.97 -1.52 2.26
CA VAL A 12 18.13 -2.58 2.83
C VAL A 12 17.24 -3.15 1.75
N GLU A 13 17.12 -4.47 1.70
CA GLU A 13 16.18 -5.15 0.81
C GLU A 13 14.74 -4.91 1.27
N VAL A 14 13.91 -4.44 0.34
CA VAL A 14 12.51 -4.13 0.61
C VAL A 14 11.65 -4.49 -0.60
N PRO A 15 10.48 -5.14 -0.40
CA PRO A 15 9.53 -5.32 -1.48
C PRO A 15 9.01 -3.96 -1.99
N PRO A 16 8.57 -3.87 -3.26
CA PRO A 16 7.88 -2.68 -3.73
C PRO A 16 6.54 -2.53 -2.98
N PRO A 17 6.18 -1.31 -2.51
CA PRO A 17 4.96 -1.10 -1.75
C PRO A 17 3.67 -1.25 -2.57
N GLY A 18 3.77 -1.41 -3.89
CA GLY A 18 2.61 -1.56 -4.79
C GLY A 18 2.03 -0.23 -5.26
N PHE A 19 2.68 0.90 -4.98
CA PHE A 19 2.23 2.24 -5.36
C PHE A 19 2.94 2.76 -6.60
N ALA A 20 2.21 3.45 -7.48
CA ALA A 20 2.85 4.22 -8.54
C ALA A 20 3.59 5.43 -7.96
N LEU A 21 4.64 5.86 -8.64
CA LEU A 21 5.26 7.16 -8.41
C LEU A 21 4.19 8.25 -8.64
N PRO A 22 3.93 9.15 -7.67
CA PRO A 22 2.89 10.17 -7.82
C PRO A 22 3.10 11.06 -9.03
N GLY A 23 2.01 11.48 -9.67
CA GLY A 23 2.06 12.40 -10.80
C GLY A 23 2.39 11.77 -12.16
N LEU A 24 2.70 10.46 -12.23
CA LEU A 24 3.01 9.77 -13.50
C LEU A 24 1.91 9.91 -14.55
N ARG A 25 0.66 10.08 -14.12
CA ARG A 25 -0.52 10.20 -15.00
C ARG A 25 -1.04 11.63 -15.17
N GLY A 26 -0.36 12.62 -14.59
CA GLY A 26 -0.84 14.01 -14.62
C GLY A 26 -0.56 14.75 -15.94
N GLY A 27 0.31 14.20 -16.80
CA GLY A 27 0.68 14.81 -18.08
C GLY A 27 1.72 13.99 -18.85
N PRO A 28 2.11 14.43 -20.06
CA PRO A 28 3.06 13.71 -20.90
C PRO A 28 4.47 13.70 -20.31
N LEU A 29 5.13 12.54 -20.39
CA LEU A 29 6.50 12.34 -19.93
C LEU A 29 7.48 12.41 -21.10
N ILE A 30 8.64 13.02 -20.86
CA ILE A 30 9.78 13.01 -21.77
C ILE A 30 10.79 11.98 -21.29
N VAL A 31 11.18 11.05 -22.16
CA VAL A 31 12.22 10.06 -21.88
C VAL A 31 13.45 10.43 -22.70
N THR A 32 14.60 10.61 -22.04
CA THR A 32 15.85 10.89 -22.76
C THR A 32 16.44 9.62 -23.33
N ASP A 33 17.14 9.71 -24.46
CA ASP A 33 17.82 8.56 -25.05
C ASP A 33 18.96 8.07 -24.14
N ASP A 34 19.14 6.75 -24.07
CA ASP A 34 20.21 6.05 -23.37
C ASP A 34 21.30 5.53 -24.33
N GLY A 35 21.10 5.67 -25.64
CA GLY A 35 22.01 5.15 -26.68
C GLY A 35 22.00 3.62 -26.82
N GLY A 36 21.42 2.89 -25.86
CA GLY A 36 21.31 1.44 -25.80
C GLY A 36 19.91 0.89 -26.12
N GLY A 37 18.96 1.75 -26.48
CA GLY A 37 17.60 1.38 -26.88
C GLY A 37 16.63 1.08 -25.73
N VAL A 38 17.02 1.32 -24.48
CA VAL A 38 16.13 1.23 -23.30
C VAL A 38 15.02 2.27 -23.39
N ALA A 39 15.31 3.49 -23.85
CA ALA A 39 14.36 4.60 -23.89
C ALA A 39 13.10 4.28 -24.72
N ARG A 40 13.27 3.69 -25.92
CA ARG A 40 12.13 3.25 -26.75
C ARG A 40 11.28 2.18 -26.06
N GLN A 41 11.94 1.27 -25.35
CA GLN A 41 11.29 0.17 -24.63
C GLN A 41 10.52 0.69 -23.39
N VAL A 42 11.05 1.70 -22.70
CA VAL A 42 10.37 2.41 -21.60
C VAL A 42 9.13 3.13 -22.11
N VAL A 43 9.25 3.91 -23.19
CA VAL A 43 8.10 4.62 -23.81
C VAL A 43 6.99 3.64 -24.18
N SER A 44 7.33 2.53 -24.85
CA SER A 44 6.36 1.50 -25.25
C SER A 44 5.60 0.89 -24.05
N ARG A 45 6.30 0.57 -22.96
CA ARG A 45 5.69 0.00 -21.74
C ARG A 45 4.85 1.00 -20.97
N LEU A 46 5.27 2.27 -20.90
CA LEU A 46 4.47 3.33 -20.31
C LEU A 46 3.17 3.54 -21.10
N ALA A 47 3.24 3.55 -22.43
CA ALA A 47 2.05 3.63 -23.29
C ALA A 47 1.10 2.44 -23.08
N ALA A 48 1.64 1.21 -22.95
CA ALA A 48 0.84 0.02 -22.62
C ALA A 48 0.17 0.12 -21.23
N ALA A 49 0.77 0.88 -20.30
CA ALA A 49 0.18 1.20 -19.01
C ALA A 49 -0.74 2.45 -19.06
N GLY A 50 -1.05 2.99 -20.24
CA GLY A 50 -1.88 4.18 -20.42
C GLY A 50 -1.22 5.48 -19.94
N ILE A 51 0.11 5.55 -19.95
CA ILE A 51 0.89 6.75 -19.59
C ILE A 51 1.48 7.33 -20.88
N ALA A 52 1.17 8.61 -21.15
CA ALA A 52 1.71 9.31 -22.30
C ALA A 52 3.21 9.58 -22.09
N ALA A 53 4.05 9.05 -22.98
CA ALA A 53 5.49 9.22 -22.92
C ALA A 53 6.07 9.38 -24.33
N HIS A 54 7.08 10.23 -24.48
CA HIS A 54 7.74 10.52 -25.76
C HIS A 54 9.25 10.47 -25.61
N LEU A 55 9.92 9.84 -26.57
CA LEU A 55 11.37 9.93 -26.70
C LEU A 55 11.73 11.31 -27.26
N HIS A 56 12.63 12.04 -26.59
CA HIS A 56 13.12 13.32 -27.07
C HIS A 56 14.65 13.41 -26.91
N PRO A 57 15.38 13.96 -27.91
CA PRO A 57 16.85 14.05 -27.85
C PRO A 57 17.35 14.99 -26.75
N THR A 58 16.56 15.99 -26.37
CA THR A 58 16.81 16.96 -25.29
C THR A 58 15.55 17.12 -24.43
N VAL A 59 15.59 17.78 -23.27
CA VAL A 59 14.37 18.01 -22.47
C VAL A 59 13.75 19.37 -22.83
N PRO A 60 12.56 19.44 -23.47
CA PRO A 60 11.87 20.70 -23.77
C PRO A 60 11.60 21.50 -22.50
N SER A 61 11.69 22.83 -22.54
CA SER A 61 11.56 23.72 -21.36
C SER A 61 10.24 23.60 -20.60
N ASP A 62 9.18 23.23 -21.30
CA ASP A 62 7.79 23.10 -20.84
C ASP A 62 7.38 21.65 -20.52
N ALA A 63 8.33 20.71 -20.50
CA ALA A 63 8.05 19.31 -20.19
C ALA A 63 7.35 19.15 -18.83
N TYR A 64 6.19 18.49 -18.82
CA TYR A 64 5.48 18.15 -17.59
C TYR A 64 6.28 17.18 -16.71
N GLY A 65 6.80 16.09 -17.30
CA GLY A 65 7.56 15.07 -16.57
C GLY A 65 8.76 14.59 -17.36
N VAL A 66 9.81 14.15 -16.65
CA VAL A 66 11.07 13.75 -17.28
C VAL A 66 11.58 12.45 -16.65
N ILE A 67 11.91 11.47 -17.49
CA ILE A 67 12.66 10.26 -17.15
C ILE A 67 14.01 10.34 -17.84
N HIS A 68 15.03 10.69 -17.07
CA HIS A 68 16.39 10.86 -17.55
C HIS A 68 17.17 9.55 -17.46
N LEU A 69 17.49 8.97 -18.62
CA LEU A 69 18.21 7.71 -18.77
C LEU A 69 19.71 7.88 -19.10
N GLY A 70 20.23 9.11 -19.07
CA GLY A 70 21.62 9.38 -19.46
C GLY A 70 22.66 8.65 -18.59
N GLY A 71 22.32 8.35 -17.32
CA GLY A 71 23.18 7.56 -16.44
C GLY A 71 23.29 6.07 -16.80
N LEU A 72 22.56 5.58 -17.81
CA LEU A 72 22.71 4.24 -18.37
C LEU A 72 23.71 4.16 -19.54
N HIS A 73 24.28 5.30 -19.95
CA HIS A 73 25.29 5.32 -21.01
C HIS A 73 26.56 4.56 -20.58
N VAL A 74 27.20 3.91 -21.56
CA VAL A 74 28.51 3.26 -21.40
C VAL A 74 29.66 4.30 -21.36
N ALA A 75 29.38 5.54 -21.78
CA ALA A 75 30.27 6.69 -21.68
C ALA A 75 30.09 7.42 -20.33
N PRO A 76 31.10 8.14 -19.81
CA PRO A 76 31.01 8.79 -18.50
C PRO A 76 29.79 9.71 -18.41
N ALA A 77 29.08 9.64 -17.29
CA ALA A 77 27.91 10.47 -17.01
C ALA A 77 28.30 11.95 -17.07
N ASP A 78 27.73 12.69 -18.01
CA ASP A 78 27.85 14.14 -18.06
C ASP A 78 26.92 14.75 -17.00
N ASP A 79 27.38 15.82 -16.34
CA ASP A 79 26.66 16.57 -15.29
C ASP A 79 25.49 17.40 -15.88
N THR A 80 24.93 16.95 -17.01
CA THR A 80 23.87 17.59 -17.78
C THR A 80 22.53 17.52 -17.07
N VAL A 81 22.29 16.54 -16.20
CA VAL A 81 21.03 16.38 -15.46
C VAL A 81 20.72 17.60 -14.58
N ALA A 82 21.67 17.98 -13.73
CA ALA A 82 21.53 19.13 -12.83
C ALA A 82 21.35 20.45 -13.60
N ARG A 83 22.08 20.62 -14.72
CA ARG A 83 21.93 21.77 -15.62
C ARG A 83 20.60 21.81 -16.37
N THR A 84 20.05 20.65 -16.72
CA THR A 84 18.80 20.53 -17.49
C THR A 84 17.57 20.92 -16.67
N LEU A 85 17.66 20.87 -15.32
CA LEU A 85 16.53 20.97 -14.40
C LEU A 85 16.58 22.20 -13.48
N ALA A 86 17.73 22.87 -13.37
CA ALA A 86 17.89 24.03 -12.52
C ALA A 86 16.81 25.10 -12.81
N GLY A 87 16.04 25.49 -11.78
CA GLY A 87 14.99 26.52 -11.87
C GLY A 87 13.70 26.07 -12.58
N ARG A 88 13.51 24.77 -12.80
CA ARG A 88 12.34 24.21 -13.48
C ARG A 88 11.42 23.52 -12.48
N SER A 89 10.12 23.54 -12.76
CA SER A 89 9.10 22.81 -12.02
C SER A 89 8.26 21.99 -12.99
N GLY A 90 7.89 20.77 -12.60
CA GLY A 90 6.98 19.91 -13.34
C GLY A 90 6.23 18.97 -12.41
N GLY A 91 5.64 17.91 -12.93
CA GLY A 91 4.91 16.91 -12.14
C GLY A 91 5.77 15.77 -11.63
N VAL A 92 6.73 15.28 -12.43
CA VAL A 92 7.55 14.09 -12.10
C VAL A 92 8.96 14.17 -12.67
N PHE A 93 9.97 13.94 -11.84
CA PHE A 93 11.35 13.81 -12.28
C PHE A 93 11.99 12.49 -11.83
N VAL A 94 12.57 11.74 -12.78
CA VAL A 94 13.23 10.46 -12.52
C VAL A 94 14.63 10.46 -13.11
N THR A 95 15.62 10.05 -12.33
CA THR A 95 16.96 9.71 -12.84
C THR A 95 17.15 8.20 -12.84
N VAL A 96 17.76 7.69 -13.90
CA VAL A 96 18.20 6.30 -13.97
C VAL A 96 19.69 6.25 -14.27
N GLN A 97 20.40 5.48 -13.47
CA GLN A 97 21.84 5.23 -13.62
C GLN A 97 22.16 3.75 -13.48
N ASP A 98 23.38 3.36 -13.85
CA ASP A 98 23.93 2.04 -13.56
C ASP A 98 25.22 2.15 -12.74
N THR A 99 25.08 1.96 -11.43
CA THR A 99 26.19 1.74 -10.49
C THR A 99 26.08 0.35 -9.85
N GLY A 100 25.51 -0.61 -10.59
CA GLY A 100 25.34 -1.99 -10.14
C GLY A 100 24.18 -2.22 -9.16
N GLY A 101 23.21 -1.31 -9.09
CA GLY A 101 22.05 -1.43 -8.19
C GLY A 101 22.42 -1.35 -6.71
N ARG A 102 23.48 -0.61 -6.35
CA ARG A 102 24.03 -0.52 -4.98
C ARG A 102 23.99 0.89 -4.40
N SER A 103 23.89 1.89 -5.26
CA SER A 103 24.00 3.30 -4.89
C SER A 103 23.00 4.10 -5.72
N PRO A 104 21.68 3.99 -5.44
CA PRO A 104 20.77 4.99 -5.95
C PRO A 104 21.30 6.36 -5.55
N GLY A 105 21.63 7.19 -6.54
CA GLY A 105 21.91 8.61 -6.32
C GLY A 105 20.71 9.28 -5.65
N LEU A 106 20.85 10.54 -5.27
CA LEU A 106 19.73 11.30 -4.72
C LEU A 106 19.15 12.18 -5.83
N ALA A 107 17.91 11.89 -6.27
CA ALA A 107 17.22 12.73 -7.26
C ALA A 107 16.71 14.04 -6.65
N GLY A 108 16.36 14.02 -5.36
CA GLY A 108 15.81 15.18 -4.64
C GLY A 108 16.67 16.44 -4.70
N PRO A 109 17.97 16.39 -4.38
CA PRO A 109 18.87 17.54 -4.50
C PRO A 109 19.00 18.09 -5.92
N ALA A 110 18.78 17.27 -6.95
CA ALA A 110 18.88 17.68 -8.35
C ALA A 110 17.60 18.36 -8.88
N ALA A 111 16.47 18.21 -8.20
CA ALA A 111 15.18 18.76 -8.60
C ALA A 111 14.31 19.14 -7.37
N PRO A 112 14.77 20.05 -6.50
CA PRO A 112 14.11 20.35 -5.23
C PRO A 112 12.69 20.94 -5.39
N ASP A 113 12.40 21.56 -6.54
CA ASP A 113 11.12 22.21 -6.84
C ASP A 113 10.09 21.26 -7.48
N TRP A 114 10.41 19.97 -7.60
CA TRP A 114 9.52 18.97 -8.20
C TRP A 114 8.76 18.20 -7.11
N PRO A 115 7.42 18.06 -7.23
CA PRO A 115 6.60 17.43 -6.20
C PRO A 115 6.80 15.90 -6.11
N ALA A 116 7.27 15.27 -7.17
CA ALA A 116 7.64 13.86 -7.21
C ALA A 116 8.99 13.66 -7.89
N VAL A 117 9.96 13.18 -7.12
CA VAL A 117 11.34 12.90 -7.55
C VAL A 117 11.68 11.45 -7.22
N LYS A 118 12.50 10.81 -8.07
CA LYS A 118 12.96 9.44 -7.84
C LYS A 118 14.29 9.16 -8.53
N ALA A 119 15.21 8.52 -7.83
CA ALA A 119 16.42 7.93 -8.41
C ALA A 119 16.31 6.40 -8.46
N ILE A 120 16.74 5.84 -9.59
CA ILE A 120 16.82 4.40 -9.83
C ILE A 120 18.25 4.06 -10.24
N ASP A 121 18.95 3.27 -9.45
CA ASP A 121 20.19 2.60 -9.85
C ASP A 121 19.83 1.19 -10.35
N CYS A 122 19.89 0.97 -11.67
CA CYS A 122 19.47 -0.28 -12.30
C CYS A 122 20.66 -0.99 -12.95
N GLU A 123 21.12 -2.07 -12.32
CA GLU A 123 22.29 -2.86 -12.76
C GLU A 123 22.13 -3.39 -14.19
N ARG A 124 22.86 -2.91 -15.19
CA ARG A 124 22.67 -3.45 -16.55
C ARG A 124 23.02 -4.94 -16.63
N GLY A 125 24.21 -5.31 -16.16
CA GLY A 125 24.73 -6.67 -16.26
C GLY A 125 24.58 -7.23 -17.69
N ASN A 126 24.13 -8.48 -17.80
CA ASN A 126 23.82 -9.13 -19.08
C ASN A 126 22.35 -8.93 -19.53
N ARG A 127 21.59 -8.02 -18.90
CA ARG A 127 20.18 -7.80 -19.21
C ARG A 127 20.02 -7.14 -20.58
N THR A 128 18.98 -7.54 -21.30
CA THR A 128 18.57 -6.86 -22.54
C THR A 128 17.98 -5.49 -22.23
N SER A 129 17.94 -4.60 -23.22
CA SER A 129 17.28 -3.30 -23.08
C SER A 129 15.80 -3.42 -22.70
N ALA A 130 15.13 -4.48 -23.17
CA ALA A 130 13.78 -4.84 -22.78
C ALA A 130 13.67 -5.17 -21.28
N ALA A 131 14.55 -6.03 -20.76
CA ALA A 131 14.54 -6.41 -19.35
C ALA A 131 14.85 -5.23 -18.40
N ILE A 132 15.73 -4.31 -18.81
CA ILE A 132 16.01 -3.08 -18.07
C ILE A 132 14.78 -2.17 -18.07
N ALA A 133 14.14 -1.98 -19.22
CA ALA A 133 12.91 -1.20 -19.33
C ALA A 133 11.76 -1.79 -18.50
N ASP A 134 11.64 -3.13 -18.44
CA ASP A 134 10.68 -3.83 -17.57
C ASP A 134 10.93 -3.51 -16.09
N ALA A 135 12.19 -3.54 -15.65
CA ALA A 135 12.56 -3.23 -14.27
C ALA A 135 12.24 -1.77 -13.91
N ILE A 136 12.64 -0.82 -14.78
CA ILE A 136 12.38 0.62 -14.58
C ILE A 136 10.88 0.89 -14.53
N VAL A 137 10.11 0.41 -15.53
CA VAL A 137 8.68 0.72 -15.60
C VAL A 137 7.91 0.03 -14.47
N ARG A 138 8.28 -1.19 -14.07
CA ARG A 138 7.70 -1.83 -12.88
C ARG A 138 7.92 -0.99 -11.63
N GLU A 139 9.12 -0.48 -11.45
CA GLU A 139 9.46 0.37 -10.31
C GLU A 139 8.70 1.70 -10.33
N LEU A 140 8.51 2.32 -11.50
CA LEU A 140 7.68 3.52 -11.63
C LEU A 140 6.21 3.24 -11.29
N LEU A 141 5.69 2.07 -11.67
CA LEU A 141 4.28 1.72 -11.46
C LEU A 141 3.97 1.14 -10.07
N ARG A 142 4.97 0.64 -9.33
CA ARG A 142 4.75 -0.13 -8.08
C ARG A 142 5.70 0.25 -6.93
N GLY A 143 6.71 1.09 -7.18
CA GLY A 143 7.78 1.40 -6.23
C GLY A 143 7.58 2.64 -5.36
N GLY A 144 6.60 3.49 -5.65
CA GLY A 144 6.41 4.79 -5.00
C GLY A 144 7.57 5.76 -5.22
N SER A 145 7.67 6.79 -4.38
CA SER A 145 8.66 7.88 -4.52
C SER A 145 10.04 7.60 -3.93
N THR A 146 10.28 6.43 -3.34
CA THR A 146 11.55 6.14 -2.66
C THR A 146 12.67 5.85 -3.67
N ASP A 147 13.87 6.39 -3.44
CA ASP A 147 15.05 6.07 -4.27
C ASP A 147 15.48 4.61 -4.11
N VAL A 148 15.85 3.93 -5.20
CA VAL A 148 16.10 2.47 -5.17
C VAL A 148 17.25 1.96 -6.02
N GLY A 149 17.89 0.88 -5.53
CA GLY A 149 18.74 0.00 -6.31
C GLY A 149 17.97 -1.23 -6.81
N LEU A 150 18.06 -1.53 -8.11
CA LEU A 150 17.46 -2.68 -8.79
C LEU A 150 18.55 -3.59 -9.35
N ARG A 151 18.78 -4.74 -8.71
CA ARG A 151 19.78 -5.71 -9.14
C ARG A 151 19.30 -6.61 -10.27
N ALA A 152 20.25 -7.23 -10.97
CA ALA A 152 19.96 -8.13 -12.08
C ALA A 152 19.27 -9.43 -11.64
N ASP A 153 19.45 -9.84 -10.38
CA ASP A 153 18.77 -10.98 -9.76
C ASP A 153 17.31 -10.69 -9.33
N GLY A 154 16.86 -9.45 -9.50
CA GLY A 154 15.51 -9.00 -9.10
C GLY A 154 15.45 -8.38 -7.71
N THR A 155 16.56 -8.36 -6.95
CA THR A 155 16.61 -7.72 -5.64
C THR A 155 16.33 -6.23 -5.76
N ARG A 156 15.38 -5.73 -4.95
CA ARG A 156 15.07 -4.30 -4.79
C ARG A 156 15.58 -3.83 -3.44
N THR A 157 16.34 -2.75 -3.44
CA THR A 157 16.92 -2.16 -2.23
C THR A 157 16.64 -0.67 -2.14
N THR A 158 16.52 -0.15 -0.92
CA THR A 158 16.34 1.28 -0.63
C THR A 158 17.40 1.79 0.34
N VAL A 159 17.64 3.11 0.34
CA VAL A 159 18.44 3.76 1.39
C VAL A 159 17.61 3.91 2.66
N ALA A 160 18.13 3.40 3.76
CA ALA A 160 17.55 3.55 5.10
C ALA A 160 17.72 4.99 5.65
N THR A 161 17.00 5.99 5.11
CA THR A 161 17.10 7.36 5.64
C THR A 161 16.06 7.71 6.69
N GLY A 162 14.83 7.15 6.66
CA GLY A 162 13.79 7.38 7.70
C GLY A 162 13.39 8.84 7.93
N THR A 163 14.00 9.79 7.23
CA THR A 163 13.92 11.24 7.47
C THR A 163 13.19 11.98 6.35
N GLU A 164 12.84 11.30 5.27
CA GLU A 164 12.22 11.91 4.11
C GLU A 164 10.75 11.53 3.99
N ARG A 165 9.93 12.49 3.54
CA ARG A 165 8.54 12.25 3.19
C ARG A 165 8.50 11.27 2.02
N SER A 166 7.77 10.18 2.19
CA SER A 166 7.53 9.19 1.14
C SER A 166 6.08 9.23 0.70
N THR A 167 5.86 9.02 -0.60
CA THR A 167 4.53 9.08 -1.20
C THR A 167 4.34 7.99 -2.24
N GLY A 168 3.10 7.55 -2.40
CA GLY A 168 2.71 6.56 -3.39
C GLY A 168 1.27 6.79 -3.84
N GLU A 169 1.01 6.56 -5.12
CA GLU A 169 -0.30 6.75 -5.74
C GLU A 169 -0.93 5.40 -6.11
N LEU A 170 -2.23 5.28 -5.87
CA LEU A 170 -3.05 4.15 -6.31
C LEU A 170 -4.15 4.67 -7.24
N GLN A 171 -4.32 3.97 -8.37
CA GLN A 171 -5.45 4.15 -9.26
C GLN A 171 -6.43 3.00 -9.02
N LEU A 172 -7.60 3.33 -8.47
CA LEU A 172 -8.64 2.37 -8.11
C LEU A 172 -9.72 2.36 -9.20
N ASP A 173 -9.73 1.31 -10.01
CA ASP A 173 -10.71 1.08 -11.07
C ASP A 173 -11.11 -0.39 -11.20
N ALA A 174 -12.15 -0.64 -12.00
CA ALA A 174 -12.68 -1.98 -12.21
C ALA A 174 -11.71 -2.94 -12.90
N ALA A 175 -10.70 -2.46 -13.62
CA ALA A 175 -9.73 -3.32 -14.30
C ALA A 175 -8.66 -3.84 -13.33
N THR A 176 -8.25 -2.98 -12.39
CA THR A 176 -7.15 -3.26 -11.46
C THR A 176 -7.61 -3.76 -10.09
N HIS A 177 -8.79 -3.33 -9.64
CA HIS A 177 -9.35 -3.65 -8.33
C HIS A 177 -10.80 -4.17 -8.43
N PRO A 178 -11.12 -5.14 -9.33
CA PRO A 178 -12.49 -5.55 -9.67
C PRO A 178 -13.34 -5.93 -8.45
N TYR A 179 -12.71 -6.45 -7.40
CA TYR A 179 -13.36 -6.83 -6.14
C TYR A 179 -14.06 -5.65 -5.45
N LEU A 180 -13.56 -4.42 -5.57
CA LEU A 180 -14.14 -3.23 -4.93
C LEU A 180 -15.61 -3.00 -5.33
N ALA A 181 -16.03 -3.49 -6.49
CA ALA A 181 -17.44 -3.46 -6.91
C ALA A 181 -18.40 -4.09 -5.89
N ASP A 182 -17.90 -5.06 -5.12
CA ASP A 182 -18.69 -5.82 -4.13
C ASP A 182 -18.49 -5.31 -2.69
N HIS A 183 -17.75 -4.23 -2.47
CA HIS A 183 -17.74 -3.48 -1.20
C HIS A 183 -18.49 -2.16 -1.41
N ASP A 184 -19.81 -2.29 -1.57
CA ASP A 184 -20.71 -1.23 -2.02
C ASP A 184 -21.58 -0.71 -0.88
N LEU A 185 -21.61 0.62 -0.69
CA LEU A 185 -22.48 1.25 0.29
C LEU A 185 -23.45 2.20 -0.42
N GLY A 186 -24.60 1.68 -0.83
CA GLY A 186 -25.68 2.46 -1.43
C GLY A 186 -25.45 2.78 -2.91
N GLY A 187 -24.95 1.81 -3.67
CA GLY A 187 -24.71 1.90 -5.11
C GLY A 187 -23.39 2.59 -5.49
N THR A 188 -22.53 2.88 -4.52
CA THR A 188 -21.17 3.38 -4.75
C THR A 188 -20.16 2.48 -4.04
N PRO A 189 -19.19 1.90 -4.77
CA PRO A 189 -18.04 1.21 -4.17
C PRO A 189 -17.28 2.11 -3.19
N VAL A 190 -16.92 1.58 -2.03
CA VAL A 190 -16.19 2.29 -0.98
C VAL A 190 -14.90 1.56 -0.65
N VAL A 191 -13.84 2.29 -0.31
CA VAL A 191 -12.59 1.68 0.17
C VAL A 191 -12.77 1.11 1.59
N PRO A 192 -12.57 -0.21 1.83
CA PRO A 192 -12.63 -0.81 3.16
C PRO A 192 -11.40 -0.47 4.02
N VAL A 193 -11.57 -0.51 5.35
CA VAL A 193 -10.47 -0.39 6.32
C VAL A 193 -9.37 -1.42 6.05
N ALA A 194 -9.73 -2.64 5.64
CA ALA A 194 -8.79 -3.72 5.37
C ALA A 194 -7.78 -3.40 4.25
N LEU A 195 -8.21 -2.72 3.18
CA LEU A 195 -7.27 -2.26 2.13
C LEU A 195 -6.39 -1.12 2.61
N VAL A 196 -6.90 -0.25 3.49
CA VAL A 196 -6.07 0.80 4.08
C VAL A 196 -4.99 0.20 4.97
N LEU A 197 -5.30 -0.85 5.73
CA LEU A 197 -4.31 -1.61 6.49
C LEU A 197 -3.26 -2.27 5.59
N GLU A 198 -3.67 -2.88 4.48
CA GLU A 198 -2.74 -3.42 3.47
C GLU A 198 -1.79 -2.35 2.96
N TRP A 199 -2.31 -1.20 2.51
CA TRP A 199 -1.48 -0.13 1.97
C TRP A 199 -0.58 0.49 3.04
N PHE A 200 -1.07 0.66 4.26
CA PHE A 200 -0.26 1.19 5.35
C PHE A 200 0.82 0.20 5.80
N ALA A 201 0.56 -1.10 5.79
CA ALA A 201 1.57 -2.13 6.04
C ALA A 201 2.62 -2.17 4.93
N ALA A 202 2.21 -2.09 3.66
CA ALA A 202 3.11 -2.00 2.51
C ALA A 202 4.02 -0.77 2.60
N ALA A 203 3.44 0.39 2.93
CA ALA A 203 4.18 1.62 3.19
C ALA A 203 5.20 1.48 4.33
N ALA A 204 4.79 0.88 5.45
CA ALA A 204 5.69 0.64 6.59
C ALA A 204 6.88 -0.23 6.18
N LEU A 205 6.63 -1.34 5.49
CA LEU A 205 7.68 -2.28 5.05
C LEU A 205 8.65 -1.65 4.05
N ALA A 206 8.16 -0.77 3.17
CA ALA A 206 8.97 -0.14 2.14
C ALA A 206 9.73 1.10 2.61
N TRP A 207 9.16 1.88 3.54
CA TRP A 207 9.67 3.22 3.88
C TRP A 207 10.37 3.30 5.24
N LEU A 208 10.21 2.29 6.11
CA LEU A 208 10.94 2.24 7.37
C LEU A 208 12.22 1.40 7.27
N PRO A 209 13.34 1.93 7.82
CA PRO A 209 14.67 1.37 7.62
C PRO A 209 14.95 0.07 8.39
N GLU A 210 14.30 -0.11 9.54
CA GLU A 210 14.55 -1.25 10.40
C GLU A 210 13.74 -2.48 9.97
N PRO A 211 14.34 -3.69 9.94
CA PRO A 211 13.63 -4.90 9.62
C PRO A 211 12.62 -5.25 10.73
N GLY A 212 11.55 -5.93 10.35
CA GLY A 212 10.51 -6.35 11.28
C GLY A 212 9.14 -6.39 10.63
N SER A 213 8.18 -6.85 11.42
CA SER A 213 6.75 -6.88 11.09
C SER A 213 6.17 -5.47 11.09
N ALA A 214 5.26 -5.20 10.16
CA ALA A 214 4.51 -3.95 10.18
C ALA A 214 3.56 -3.90 11.38
N VAL A 215 3.58 -2.78 12.09
CA VAL A 215 2.63 -2.47 13.16
C VAL A 215 1.99 -1.14 12.85
N ILE A 216 0.65 -1.11 12.76
CA ILE A 216 -0.12 0.09 12.46
C ILE A 216 -0.93 0.46 13.70
N ARG A 217 -0.72 1.66 14.23
CA ARG A 217 -1.35 2.15 15.46
C ARG A 217 -2.25 3.34 15.18
N ASP A 218 -3.30 3.46 15.98
CA ASP A 218 -4.24 4.59 15.96
C ASP A 218 -4.84 4.86 14.57
N LEU A 219 -5.15 3.79 13.84
CA LEU A 219 -5.83 3.93 12.56
C LEU A 219 -7.21 4.54 12.80
N SER A 220 -7.46 5.68 12.17
CA SER A 220 -8.73 6.42 12.30
C SER A 220 -9.37 6.60 10.92
N VAL A 221 -10.65 6.26 10.81
CA VAL A 221 -11.48 6.62 9.64
C VAL A 221 -12.00 8.04 9.84
N LEU A 222 -11.50 8.98 9.06
CA LEU A 222 -11.91 10.39 9.13
C LEU A 222 -13.09 10.66 8.20
N ARG A 223 -13.09 10.01 7.03
CA ARG A 223 -14.13 10.16 6.01
C ARG A 223 -14.10 8.97 5.05
N LYS A 224 -15.29 8.48 4.64
CA LYS A 224 -15.40 7.47 3.59
C LYS A 224 -14.75 7.91 2.27
N ILE A 225 -14.18 6.97 1.52
CA ILE A 225 -13.74 7.18 0.13
C ILE A 225 -14.75 6.47 -0.76
N GLY A 226 -15.66 7.23 -1.37
CA GLY A 226 -16.53 6.74 -2.44
C GLY A 226 -15.79 6.74 -3.77
N LEU A 227 -15.99 5.71 -4.57
CA LEU A 227 -15.30 5.51 -5.84
C LEU A 227 -16.19 5.88 -7.04
N ASP A 228 -16.66 7.13 -7.08
CA ASP A 228 -17.64 7.61 -8.07
C ASP A 228 -17.17 7.46 -9.53
N ARG A 229 -15.86 7.40 -9.77
CA ARG A 229 -15.25 7.21 -11.09
C ARG A 229 -14.79 5.77 -11.38
N TYR A 230 -15.19 4.79 -10.57
CA TYR A 230 -14.63 3.43 -10.59
C TYR A 230 -14.73 2.74 -11.96
N GLY A 231 -15.87 2.88 -12.64
CA GLY A 231 -16.08 2.38 -14.01
C GLY A 231 -15.65 3.35 -15.12
N ASN A 232 -15.18 4.56 -14.78
CA ASN A 232 -14.92 5.64 -15.73
C ASN A 232 -13.58 6.35 -15.44
N GLY A 233 -12.49 5.65 -15.77
CA GLY A 233 -11.12 6.15 -15.62
C GLY A 233 -10.53 6.04 -14.21
N GLY A 234 -11.30 5.56 -13.22
CA GLY A 234 -10.85 5.24 -11.87
C GLY A 234 -10.74 6.45 -10.93
N ASN A 235 -10.50 6.14 -9.66
CA ASN A 235 -10.30 7.11 -8.59
C ASN A 235 -8.85 7.07 -8.13
N ARG A 236 -8.24 8.25 -7.99
CA ARG A 236 -6.89 8.38 -7.48
C ARG A 236 -6.91 8.57 -5.96
N VAL A 237 -6.08 7.81 -5.26
CA VAL A 237 -5.76 8.04 -3.85
C VAL A 237 -4.25 8.05 -3.66
N THR A 238 -3.79 8.76 -2.64
CA THR A 238 -2.37 8.93 -2.34
C THR A 238 -2.09 8.48 -0.91
N VAL A 239 -1.17 7.54 -0.76
CA VAL A 239 -0.58 7.18 0.53
C VAL A 239 0.60 8.11 0.77
N GLN A 240 0.60 8.78 1.92
CA GLN A 240 1.65 9.70 2.33
C GLN A 240 2.22 9.24 3.67
N GLY A 241 3.53 9.10 3.75
CA GLY A 241 4.27 8.84 4.98
C GLY A 241 5.18 10.01 5.33
N ASN A 242 4.92 10.65 6.47
CA ASN A 242 5.80 11.66 7.04
C ASN A 242 6.54 11.08 8.26
N PRO A 243 7.85 11.28 8.41
CA PRO A 243 8.57 10.87 9.62
C PRO A 243 7.93 11.47 10.87
N ALA A 244 7.59 10.62 11.83
CA ALA A 244 7.26 11.04 13.19
C ALA A 244 8.55 11.16 14.02
N ASP A 245 9.43 10.18 13.84
CA ASP A 245 10.77 10.02 14.41
C ASP A 245 11.52 8.97 13.55
N PRO A 246 12.79 8.64 13.84
CA PRO A 246 13.57 7.71 13.00
C PRO A 246 12.97 6.29 12.85
N ALA A 247 12.06 5.86 13.72
CA ALA A 247 11.49 4.51 13.72
C ALA A 247 9.99 4.47 13.35
N ARG A 248 9.35 5.63 13.17
CA ARG A 248 7.89 5.73 12.97
C ARG A 248 7.49 6.70 11.87
N LEU A 249 6.44 6.34 11.15
CA LEU A 249 5.79 7.18 10.14
C LEU A 249 4.39 7.59 10.59
N LYS A 250 4.03 8.85 10.40
CA LYS A 250 2.62 9.28 10.33
C LYS A 250 2.13 9.03 8.91
N LEU A 251 1.19 8.09 8.78
CA LEU A 251 0.58 7.72 7.51
C LEU A 251 -0.76 8.44 7.33
N GLU A 252 -1.01 8.93 6.13
CA GLU A 252 -2.29 9.49 5.71
C GLU A 252 -2.70 8.89 4.36
N LEU A 253 -4.01 8.61 4.20
CA LEU A 253 -4.60 8.31 2.90
C LEU A 253 -5.39 9.53 2.43
N LEU A 254 -4.95 10.08 1.31
CA LEU A 254 -5.48 11.31 0.72
C LEU A 254 -6.31 10.98 -0.52
N GLY A 255 -7.43 11.69 -0.67
CA GLY A 255 -8.28 11.65 -1.87
C GLY A 255 -8.07 12.87 -2.75
N ALA A 256 -9.08 13.21 -3.55
CA ALA A 256 -9.04 14.40 -4.40
C ALA A 256 -8.87 15.68 -3.57
N ARG A 257 -8.06 16.63 -4.09
CA ARG A 257 -7.74 17.92 -3.42
C ARG A 257 -7.16 17.74 -2.01
N ASP A 258 -6.36 16.70 -1.82
CA ASP A 258 -5.69 16.36 -0.55
C ASP A 258 -6.64 16.17 0.65
N ALA A 259 -7.90 15.81 0.37
CA ALA A 259 -8.85 15.45 1.43
C ALA A 259 -8.34 14.25 2.22
N ARG A 260 -8.19 14.41 3.53
CA ARG A 260 -7.74 13.33 4.43
C ARG A 260 -8.88 12.38 4.74
N HIS A 261 -8.69 11.10 4.46
CA HIS A 261 -9.69 10.06 4.68
C HIS A 261 -9.32 9.11 5.80
N TYR A 262 -8.03 8.75 5.89
CA TYR A 262 -7.50 7.88 6.94
C TYR A 262 -6.19 8.46 7.46
N ARG A 263 -5.89 8.15 8.72
CA ARG A 263 -4.58 8.38 9.32
C ARG A 263 -4.20 7.21 10.22
N ALA A 264 -2.90 6.99 10.40
CA ALA A 264 -2.36 6.06 11.37
C ALA A 264 -0.90 6.44 11.70
N THR A 265 -0.31 5.76 12.68
CA THR A 265 1.14 5.71 12.88
C THR A 265 1.64 4.32 12.52
N ALA A 266 2.73 4.20 11.78
CA ALA A 266 3.35 2.92 11.43
C ALA A 266 4.74 2.77 12.05
N SER A 267 5.05 1.56 12.50
CA SER A 267 6.39 1.12 12.92
C SER A 267 6.72 -0.24 12.29
N ARG A 268 8.00 -0.64 12.39
CA ARG A 268 8.44 -2.02 12.16
C ARG A 268 9.01 -2.56 13.46
N GLU A 269 8.49 -3.70 13.90
CA GLU A 269 8.84 -4.29 15.19
C GLU A 269 9.31 -5.75 14.99
N ALA A 270 10.44 -6.09 15.59
CA ALA A 270 10.99 -7.45 15.58
C ALA A 270 10.55 -8.21 16.83
N GLY A 271 10.33 -9.52 16.69
CA GLY A 271 10.03 -10.40 17.83
C GLY A 271 8.68 -10.15 18.50
N LEU A 272 7.70 -9.65 17.75
CA LEU A 272 6.31 -9.55 18.22
C LEU A 272 5.85 -10.92 18.72
N ARG A 273 5.35 -10.96 19.96
CA ARG A 273 4.73 -12.16 20.53
C ARG A 273 3.24 -12.11 20.25
N PRO A 274 2.66 -13.10 19.55
CA PRO A 274 1.22 -13.18 19.40
C PRO A 274 0.52 -13.27 20.75
N ALA A 275 -0.68 -12.70 20.84
CA ALA A 275 -1.56 -12.94 21.97
C ALA A 275 -2.12 -14.36 21.92
N GLU A 276 -2.60 -14.84 23.07
CA GLU A 276 -3.34 -16.08 23.13
C GLU A 276 -4.80 -15.85 22.69
N TRP A 277 -5.30 -16.73 21.83
CA TRP A 277 -6.64 -16.64 21.26
C TRP A 277 -7.46 -17.88 21.59
N THR A 278 -8.51 -17.67 22.39
CA THR A 278 -9.46 -18.70 22.80
C THR A 278 -10.84 -18.36 22.27
N VAL A 279 -11.57 -19.37 21.80
CA VAL A 279 -12.95 -19.22 21.36
C VAL A 279 -13.82 -18.92 22.59
N PRO A 280 -14.67 -17.87 22.57
CA PRO A 280 -15.58 -17.60 23.66
C PRO A 280 -16.48 -18.82 23.95
N PRO A 281 -16.76 -19.16 25.23
CA PRO A 281 -17.55 -20.35 25.56
C PRO A 281 -19.06 -20.14 25.36
N ASP A 282 -19.52 -18.90 25.21
CA ASP A 282 -20.92 -18.50 25.19
C ASP A 282 -21.49 -18.28 23.78
N LEU A 283 -20.86 -18.87 22.76
CA LEU A 283 -21.29 -18.71 21.37
C LEU A 283 -22.63 -19.40 21.13
N ALA A 284 -23.59 -18.65 20.58
CA ALA A 284 -24.84 -19.18 20.08
C ALA A 284 -24.81 -19.27 18.54
N PRO A 285 -25.51 -20.24 17.93
CA PRO A 285 -25.65 -20.31 16.48
C PRO A 285 -26.30 -19.06 15.88
N VAL A 286 -25.91 -18.73 14.66
CA VAL A 286 -26.51 -17.65 13.86
C VAL A 286 -27.24 -18.23 12.64
N PRO A 287 -28.11 -17.46 11.96
CA PRO A 287 -28.66 -17.87 10.69
C PRO A 287 -27.57 -18.25 9.67
N PRO A 288 -27.79 -19.25 8.81
CA PRO A 288 -26.80 -19.69 7.83
C PRO A 288 -26.37 -18.59 6.85
N ASP A 289 -27.31 -17.72 6.48
CA ASP A 289 -27.03 -16.57 5.63
C ASP A 289 -26.83 -15.32 6.48
N VAL A 290 -25.57 -14.88 6.56
CA VAL A 290 -25.16 -13.67 7.28
C VAL A 290 -25.08 -12.45 6.37
N TYR A 291 -25.16 -12.62 5.04
CA TYR A 291 -25.04 -11.55 4.05
C TYR A 291 -26.41 -11.02 3.64
N ASP A 292 -27.07 -10.32 4.56
CA ASP A 292 -28.42 -9.79 4.40
C ASP A 292 -28.53 -8.55 3.50
N GLY A 293 -27.42 -8.01 3.01
CA GLY A 293 -27.35 -6.77 2.23
C GLY A 293 -27.65 -5.50 3.04
N ARG A 294 -27.83 -5.60 4.36
CA ARG A 294 -28.24 -4.49 5.25
C ARG A 294 -27.24 -4.23 6.36
N VAL A 295 -26.93 -5.27 7.14
CA VAL A 295 -25.86 -5.28 8.16
C VAL A 295 -24.53 -5.49 7.46
N LEU A 296 -24.45 -6.53 6.63
CA LEU A 296 -23.31 -6.76 5.73
C LEU A 296 -23.74 -6.38 4.32
N PHE A 297 -23.13 -5.34 3.76
CA PHE A 297 -23.40 -4.82 2.42
C PHE A 297 -22.45 -5.41 1.35
N HIS A 298 -21.88 -6.58 1.62
CA HIS A 298 -20.83 -7.20 0.81
C HIS A 298 -21.41 -8.11 -0.28
N GLY A 299 -21.07 -7.83 -1.53
CA GLY A 299 -21.30 -8.72 -2.67
C GLY A 299 -20.30 -9.88 -2.72
N PRO A 300 -20.46 -10.83 -3.66
CA PRO A 300 -19.76 -12.12 -3.65
C PRO A 300 -18.23 -12.04 -3.54
N ARG A 301 -17.56 -11.05 -4.16
CA ARG A 301 -16.09 -10.92 -4.05
C ARG A 301 -15.61 -10.43 -2.69
N PHE A 302 -16.51 -9.97 -1.83
CA PHE A 302 -16.21 -9.56 -0.45
C PHE A 302 -16.88 -10.48 0.59
N GLN A 303 -17.51 -11.58 0.19
CA GLN A 303 -18.09 -12.55 1.13
C GLN A 303 -16.99 -13.45 1.73
N ALA A 304 -16.15 -12.88 2.60
CA ALA A 304 -14.97 -13.52 3.15
C ALA A 304 -15.26 -14.48 4.33
N ILE A 305 -16.42 -14.38 4.98
CA ILE A 305 -16.88 -15.36 5.97
C ILE A 305 -17.39 -16.61 5.26
N ARG A 306 -16.70 -17.74 5.46
CA ARG A 306 -17.11 -19.06 4.97
C ARG A 306 -18.13 -19.73 5.90
N GLU A 307 -17.91 -19.63 7.21
CA GLU A 307 -18.77 -20.25 8.22
C GLU A 307 -18.68 -19.45 9.52
N VAL A 308 -19.82 -19.16 10.15
CA VAL A 308 -19.86 -18.59 11.51
C VAL A 308 -20.15 -19.71 12.50
N HIS A 309 -19.21 -19.99 13.40
CA HIS A 309 -19.41 -20.98 14.45
C HIS A 309 -20.40 -20.49 15.52
N GLY A 310 -20.41 -19.18 15.77
CA GLY A 310 -21.41 -18.53 16.59
C GLY A 310 -20.99 -17.16 17.10
N ILE A 311 -21.94 -16.48 17.77
CA ILE A 311 -21.77 -15.15 18.35
C ILE A 311 -22.35 -15.16 19.77
N GLY A 312 -21.61 -14.60 20.72
CA GLY A 312 -21.94 -14.50 22.14
C GLY A 312 -21.73 -13.09 22.69
N ALA A 313 -21.94 -12.92 24.00
CA ALA A 313 -21.54 -11.72 24.71
C ALA A 313 -20.02 -11.57 24.77
N GLY A 314 -19.29 -12.69 24.94
CA GLY A 314 -17.82 -12.72 25.00
C GLY A 314 -17.11 -12.50 23.67
N GLY A 315 -17.81 -12.58 22.53
CA GLY A 315 -17.22 -12.38 21.20
C GLY A 315 -17.87 -13.22 20.11
N ALA A 316 -17.10 -13.62 19.10
CA ALA A 316 -17.56 -14.44 17.98
C ALA A 316 -16.43 -15.31 17.42
N ALA A 317 -16.78 -16.36 16.69
CA ALA A 317 -15.81 -17.16 15.94
C ALA A 317 -16.32 -17.58 14.56
N ALA A 318 -15.42 -17.62 13.58
CA ALA A 318 -15.72 -17.97 12.20
C ALA A 318 -14.53 -18.65 11.50
N VAL A 319 -14.80 -19.22 10.33
CA VAL A 319 -13.81 -19.54 9.31
C VAL A 319 -13.93 -18.51 8.20
N LEU A 320 -12.79 -17.94 7.83
CA LEU A 320 -12.64 -16.95 6.78
C LEU A 320 -11.90 -17.52 5.58
N THR A 321 -12.11 -16.89 4.44
CA THR A 321 -11.40 -17.13 3.19
C THR A 321 -10.59 -15.88 2.81
N GLY A 322 -9.43 -16.09 2.19
CA GLY A 322 -8.47 -15.04 1.90
C GLY A 322 -8.49 -14.58 0.44
N VAL A 323 -7.57 -13.66 0.09
CA VAL A 323 -7.45 -13.10 -1.26
C VAL A 323 -7.25 -14.17 -2.34
N ALA A 324 -6.55 -15.27 -2.01
CA ALA A 324 -6.27 -16.36 -2.94
C ALA A 324 -7.55 -17.13 -3.31
N ASP A 325 -8.33 -17.51 -2.30
CA ASP A 325 -9.57 -18.27 -2.47
C ASP A 325 -10.68 -17.43 -3.14
N LEU A 326 -10.76 -16.13 -2.83
CA LEU A 326 -11.70 -15.20 -3.48
C LEU A 326 -11.24 -14.77 -4.89
N GLY A 327 -10.07 -15.21 -5.33
CA GLY A 327 -9.53 -14.92 -6.66
C GLY A 327 -9.26 -13.43 -6.88
N TRP A 328 -8.86 -12.69 -5.84
CA TRP A 328 -8.51 -11.28 -6.00
C TRP A 328 -7.22 -11.13 -6.82
N PRO A 329 -7.21 -10.30 -7.89
CA PRO A 329 -6.00 -10.04 -8.64
C PRO A 329 -5.03 -9.19 -7.81
N GLY A 330 -3.73 -9.37 -8.06
CA GLY A 330 -2.67 -8.68 -7.35
C GLY A 330 -1.59 -9.68 -6.96
N GLY A 331 -0.47 -9.68 -7.68
CA GLY A 331 0.59 -10.67 -7.49
C GLY A 331 1.50 -10.43 -6.27
N THR A 332 1.24 -9.40 -5.45
CA THR A 332 2.10 -9.05 -4.32
C THR A 332 1.27 -8.35 -3.24
N TRP A 333 0.76 -9.13 -2.30
CA TRP A 333 0.07 -8.65 -1.10
C TRP A 333 1.03 -8.63 0.10
N HIS A 334 0.87 -7.70 1.03
CA HIS A 334 1.66 -7.63 2.27
C HIS A 334 0.89 -8.18 3.49
N THR A 335 -0.43 -8.21 3.37
CA THR A 335 -1.41 -8.74 4.31
C THR A 335 -2.43 -9.58 3.53
N ASP A 336 -3.43 -10.16 4.20
CA ASP A 336 -4.61 -10.72 3.52
C ASP A 336 -5.82 -9.78 3.70
N PRO A 337 -5.99 -8.76 2.84
CA PRO A 337 -7.05 -7.77 3.02
C PRO A 337 -8.46 -8.37 2.94
N ALA A 338 -8.66 -9.47 2.21
CA ALA A 338 -9.94 -10.16 2.18
C ALA A 338 -10.25 -10.83 3.53
N ALA A 339 -9.30 -11.57 4.09
CA ALA A 339 -9.47 -12.17 5.40
C ALA A 339 -9.60 -11.11 6.51
N LEU A 340 -8.79 -10.04 6.46
CA LEU A 340 -8.92 -8.92 7.41
C LEU A 340 -10.31 -8.29 7.35
N ASP A 341 -10.85 -8.08 6.15
CA ASP A 341 -12.22 -7.58 5.98
C ASP A 341 -13.25 -8.58 6.52
N GLY A 342 -13.10 -9.87 6.25
CA GLY A 342 -13.96 -10.93 6.84
C GLY A 342 -13.95 -10.92 8.38
N GLY A 343 -12.82 -10.60 9.02
CA GLY A 343 -12.76 -10.40 10.45
C GLY A 343 -13.54 -9.17 10.91
N LEU A 344 -13.43 -8.05 10.19
CA LEU A 344 -14.23 -6.85 10.44
C LEU A 344 -15.73 -7.09 10.21
N GLN A 345 -16.11 -7.91 9.23
CA GLN A 345 -17.48 -8.34 9.00
C GLN A 345 -18.02 -9.14 10.20
N LEU A 346 -17.23 -10.10 10.71
CA LEU A 346 -17.61 -10.85 11.92
C LEU A 346 -17.78 -9.93 13.13
N ALA A 347 -16.90 -8.93 13.27
CA ALA A 347 -16.98 -7.93 14.32
C ALA A 347 -18.24 -7.05 14.19
N VAL A 348 -18.64 -6.68 12.97
CA VAL A 348 -19.90 -5.97 12.69
C VAL A 348 -21.11 -6.82 13.08
N LEU A 349 -21.11 -8.13 12.80
CA LEU A 349 -22.18 -9.04 13.24
C LEU A 349 -22.27 -9.11 14.77
N TRP A 350 -21.13 -9.23 15.46
CA TRP A 350 -21.07 -9.22 16.92
C TRP A 350 -21.60 -7.90 17.51
N ALA A 351 -21.11 -6.76 17.02
CA ALA A 351 -21.55 -5.45 17.51
C ALA A 351 -23.02 -5.19 17.22
N ARG A 352 -23.55 -5.66 16.08
CA ARG A 352 -24.99 -5.60 15.78
C ARG A 352 -25.82 -6.32 16.83
N GLN A 353 -25.39 -7.49 17.28
CA GLN A 353 -26.08 -8.24 18.34
C GLN A 353 -26.00 -7.51 19.70
N ARG A 354 -24.90 -6.81 19.98
CA ARG A 354 -24.72 -6.05 21.23
C ARG A 354 -25.51 -4.75 21.26
N LEU A 355 -25.50 -3.99 20.17
CA LEU A 355 -26.03 -2.63 20.11
C LEU A 355 -27.45 -2.56 19.55
N GLY A 356 -27.95 -3.64 18.93
CA GLY A 356 -29.26 -3.64 18.29
C GLY A 356 -29.35 -2.68 17.10
N ARG A 357 -28.20 -2.24 16.54
CA ARG A 357 -28.05 -1.31 15.39
C ARG A 357 -26.89 -1.77 14.50
N ALA A 358 -26.98 -1.52 13.20
CA ALA A 358 -25.86 -1.78 12.31
C ALA A 358 -24.71 -0.81 12.62
N THR A 359 -23.47 -1.27 12.48
CA THR A 359 -22.26 -0.48 12.79
C THR A 359 -21.34 -0.37 11.58
N LEU A 360 -20.34 0.50 11.69
CA LEU A 360 -19.22 0.59 10.76
C LEU A 360 -17.90 0.57 11.54
N PRO A 361 -16.85 -0.11 11.04
CA PRO A 361 -15.50 0.04 11.56
C PRO A 361 -15.00 1.47 11.37
N MET A 362 -14.66 2.15 12.46
CA MET A 362 -14.22 3.57 12.45
C MET A 362 -12.79 3.76 12.97
N GLY A 363 -12.17 2.72 13.51
CA GLY A 363 -10.76 2.76 13.88
C GLY A 363 -10.21 1.42 14.33
N VAL A 364 -8.89 1.34 14.40
CA VAL A 364 -8.14 0.20 14.93
C VAL A 364 -7.01 0.77 15.77
N ARG A 365 -6.99 0.47 17.07
CA ARG A 365 -5.94 0.94 17.97
C ARG A 365 -4.58 0.36 17.60
N GLU A 366 -4.52 -0.92 17.26
CA GLU A 366 -3.28 -1.57 16.84
C GLU A 366 -3.56 -2.75 15.89
N TYR A 367 -2.89 -2.76 14.75
CA TYR A 367 -2.81 -3.90 13.85
C TYR A 367 -1.38 -4.46 13.85
N ARG A 368 -1.26 -5.78 13.95
CA ARG A 368 0.01 -6.51 13.83
C ARG A 368 -0.09 -7.54 12.73
N THR A 369 0.92 -7.59 11.86
CA THR A 369 1.13 -8.73 10.96
C THR A 369 2.26 -9.62 11.46
N HIS A 370 2.05 -10.93 11.51
CA HIS A 370 3.08 -11.91 11.91
C HIS A 370 3.72 -12.58 10.70
N ARG A 371 3.14 -12.43 9.51
CA ARG A 371 3.68 -12.96 8.26
C ARG A 371 3.27 -12.05 7.10
N ILE A 372 4.23 -11.73 6.23
CA ILE A 372 3.97 -10.97 4.99
C ILE A 372 3.25 -11.88 4.00
N GLY A 373 2.21 -11.36 3.34
CA GLY A 373 1.47 -12.03 2.29
C GLY A 373 0.04 -12.40 2.66
N GLY A 374 -0.68 -12.93 1.66
CA GLY A 374 -1.99 -13.54 1.88
C GLY A 374 -1.90 -14.77 2.79
N PHE A 375 -3.03 -15.15 3.39
CA PHE A 375 -3.09 -16.30 4.28
C PHE A 375 -3.19 -17.59 3.46
N ASP A 376 -2.44 -18.60 3.88
CA ASP A 376 -2.46 -19.92 3.25
C ASP A 376 -3.72 -20.68 3.70
N GLY A 377 -4.73 -20.75 2.82
CA GLY A 377 -5.96 -21.50 3.03
C GLY A 377 -6.92 -20.89 4.08
N PRO A 378 -7.91 -21.68 4.55
CA PRO A 378 -8.93 -21.20 5.47
C PRO A 378 -8.34 -20.67 6.79
N THR A 379 -8.83 -19.51 7.22
CA THR A 379 -8.35 -18.82 8.41
C THR A 379 -9.39 -18.87 9.52
N ARG A 380 -9.02 -19.37 10.70
CA ARG A 380 -9.87 -19.27 11.89
C ARG A 380 -9.82 -17.83 12.40
N CYS A 381 -10.98 -17.22 12.57
CA CYS A 381 -11.12 -15.87 13.11
C CYS A 381 -11.81 -15.92 14.46
N VAL A 382 -11.26 -15.20 15.43
CA VAL A 382 -11.85 -15.03 16.76
C VAL A 382 -11.99 -13.55 17.06
N VAL A 383 -13.21 -13.10 17.33
CA VAL A 383 -13.50 -11.77 17.88
C VAL A 383 -13.59 -11.92 19.38
N ARG A 384 -12.87 -11.09 20.13
CA ARG A 384 -12.95 -10.98 21.59
C ARG A 384 -13.60 -9.65 21.96
N ALA A 385 -14.67 -9.70 22.74
CA ALA A 385 -15.38 -8.51 23.18
C ALA A 385 -14.48 -7.58 24.04
N GLY A 386 -14.57 -6.28 23.76
CA GLY A 386 -14.02 -5.20 24.59
C GLY A 386 -15.15 -4.37 25.21
N GLY A 387 -15.01 -3.04 25.19
CA GLY A 387 -16.02 -2.12 25.70
C GLY A 387 -17.30 -2.09 24.84
N VAL A 388 -18.46 -1.90 25.47
CA VAL A 388 -19.75 -1.67 24.80
C VAL A 388 -20.39 -0.45 25.43
N TRP A 389 -20.77 0.50 24.59
CA TRP A 389 -21.42 1.76 24.96
C TRP A 389 -22.75 1.90 24.20
N SER A 390 -23.47 3.00 24.40
CA SER A 390 -24.81 3.20 23.81
C SER A 390 -24.83 3.19 22.28
N ASP A 391 -23.78 3.69 21.65
CA ASP A 391 -23.66 3.94 20.21
C ASP A 391 -22.35 3.40 19.62
N ALA A 392 -21.57 2.67 20.42
CA ALA A 392 -20.27 2.15 20.03
C ALA A 392 -19.96 0.82 20.71
N ALA A 393 -19.14 0.01 20.05
CA ALA A 393 -18.53 -1.17 20.63
C ALA A 393 -17.06 -1.24 20.23
N GLU A 394 -16.26 -1.91 21.04
CA GLU A 394 -14.86 -2.21 20.78
C GLU A 394 -14.62 -3.71 20.90
N CYS A 395 -13.76 -4.26 20.03
CA CYS A 395 -13.33 -5.65 20.12
C CYS A 395 -11.89 -5.82 19.62
N ASP A 396 -11.29 -6.95 19.99
CA ASP A 396 -10.06 -7.43 19.36
C ASP A 396 -10.39 -8.59 18.39
N ILE A 397 -9.56 -8.80 17.37
CA ILE A 397 -9.72 -9.82 16.34
C ILE A 397 -8.40 -10.55 16.12
N GLY A 398 -8.41 -11.87 16.25
CA GLY A 398 -7.29 -12.76 15.98
C GLY A 398 -7.52 -13.58 14.73
N PHE A 399 -6.51 -13.68 13.88
CA PHE A 399 -6.51 -14.47 12.65
C PHE A 399 -5.51 -15.62 12.79
N LEU A 400 -5.99 -16.86 12.74
CA LEU A 400 -5.20 -18.06 12.99
C LEU A 400 -5.22 -19.01 11.79
N GLY A 401 -4.06 -19.57 11.47
CA GLY A 401 -3.96 -20.70 10.54
C GLY A 401 -4.60 -21.96 11.10
N ALA A 402 -4.74 -22.98 10.25
CA ALA A 402 -5.27 -24.29 10.65
C ALA A 402 -4.45 -24.97 11.76
N ASP A 403 -3.15 -24.69 11.82
CA ASP A 403 -2.19 -25.14 12.83
C ASP A 403 -2.25 -24.35 14.15
N GLY A 404 -3.10 -23.33 14.24
CA GLY A 404 -3.18 -22.43 15.39
C GLY A 404 -2.14 -21.30 15.37
N THR A 405 -1.29 -21.20 14.34
CA THR A 405 -0.34 -20.10 14.20
C THR A 405 -1.08 -18.79 13.96
N VAL A 406 -0.83 -17.78 14.79
CA VAL A 406 -1.41 -16.44 14.61
C VAL A 406 -0.76 -15.77 13.40
N ARG A 407 -1.60 -15.33 12.45
CA ARG A 407 -1.21 -14.67 11.20
C ARG A 407 -1.25 -13.15 11.31
N ALA A 408 -2.27 -12.62 11.98
CA ALA A 408 -2.46 -11.21 12.21
C ALA A 408 -3.36 -10.96 13.42
N GLU A 409 -3.34 -9.74 13.94
CA GLU A 409 -4.14 -9.32 15.09
C GLU A 409 -4.60 -7.87 14.90
N LEU A 410 -5.86 -7.60 15.22
CA LEU A 410 -6.43 -6.26 15.33
C LEU A 410 -6.85 -6.06 16.78
N PHE A 411 -6.31 -5.07 17.46
CA PHE A 411 -6.68 -4.70 18.81
C PHE A 411 -7.42 -3.38 18.82
N GLY A 412 -8.44 -3.27 19.66
CA GLY A 412 -9.25 -2.07 19.82
C GLY A 412 -9.90 -1.63 18.51
N VAL A 413 -10.57 -2.55 17.81
CA VAL A 413 -11.39 -2.23 16.64
C VAL A 413 -12.62 -1.50 17.12
N SER A 414 -12.74 -0.22 16.75
CA SER A 414 -13.88 0.63 17.10
C SER A 414 -15.00 0.48 16.08
N LEU A 415 -16.19 0.14 16.54
CA LEU A 415 -17.41 -0.05 15.74
C LEU A 415 -18.45 0.97 16.20
N ILE A 416 -18.87 1.87 15.31
CA ILE A 416 -19.81 2.95 15.63
C ILE A 416 -21.16 2.66 14.98
N ALA A 417 -22.25 2.81 15.73
CA ALA A 417 -23.61 2.63 15.24
C ALA A 417 -23.92 3.64 14.12
N ARG A 418 -24.47 3.15 13.01
CA ARG A 418 -24.93 4.03 11.92
C ARG A 418 -26.07 4.92 12.41
N PRO A 419 -26.13 6.20 12.02
CA PRO A 419 -27.31 7.04 12.24
C PRO A 419 -28.59 6.34 11.81
N ALA A 420 -29.67 6.60 12.55
CA ALA A 420 -30.98 5.99 12.32
C ALA A 420 -31.60 6.43 10.99
#